data_AF-A0AA40DZP2-F1
#
_entry.id   AF-A0AA40DZP2-F1
#
_cell.length_a   1.000
_cell.length_b   1.000
_cell.length_c   1.000
_cell.angle_alpha   90.00
_cell.angle_beta   90.00
_cell.angle_gamma   90.00
#
_symmetry.space_group_name_H-M   'P 1'
#
loop_
_entity.id
_entity.type
_entity.pdbx_description
1 polymer ?
#
loop_
_entity_poly.entity_id
_entity_poly.type
_entity_poly.pdbx_seq_one_letter_code
_entity_poly.pdbx_strand_id
1 'polypeptide(L)'
;MLLAASTAGVLAAAPKNAILLSDVQSLTLRAGKSTTHRRVPAIPQLQCVGSSKRVCALANSLQAVDTMRCVNQGTGDQGREDVQWACTASLPSTLRLGSTDVVCEGYASADDPYILKGS
;
A
#
# COMPACT_ATOMS: atom_id res chain seq x y z
N MET A 1 6.42 29.82 45.52
CA MET A 1 5.77 30.04 44.21
C MET A 1 6.75 29.59 43.14
N LEU A 2 6.74 28.31 42.74
CA LEU A 2 7.56 27.81 41.64
C LEU A 2 6.75 27.92 40.35
N LEU A 3 7.26 28.66 39.36
CA LEU A 3 6.72 28.67 38.01
C LEU A 3 7.22 27.43 37.27
N ALA A 4 6.31 26.50 36.97
CA ALA A 4 6.57 25.45 35.99
C ALA A 4 6.51 26.08 34.59
N ALA A 5 7.66 26.14 33.91
CA ALA A 5 7.71 26.53 32.51
C ALA A 5 7.19 25.37 31.65
N SER A 6 5.98 25.53 31.11
CA SER A 6 5.42 24.60 30.14
C SER A 6 6.13 24.80 28.80
N THR A 7 7.03 23.89 28.45
CA THR A 7 7.56 23.79 27.09
C THR A 7 6.45 23.25 26.20
N ALA A 8 5.80 24.14 25.45
CA ALA A 8 4.92 23.74 24.36
C ALA A 8 5.80 23.01 23.31
N GLY A 9 5.69 21.68 23.28
CA GLY A 9 6.33 20.87 22.26
C GLY A 9 5.80 21.26 20.89
N VAL A 10 6.68 21.76 20.03
CA VAL A 10 6.36 22.00 18.62
C VAL A 10 6.12 20.63 17.99
N LEU A 11 4.87 20.28 17.72
CA LEU A 11 4.53 19.13 16.89
C LEU A 11 5.11 19.40 15.50
N ALA A 12 6.19 18.71 15.15
CA ALA A 12 6.77 18.77 13.82
C ALA A 12 5.68 18.37 12.81
N ALA A 13 5.46 19.21 11.80
CA ALA A 13 4.52 18.90 10.73
C ALA A 13 4.92 17.57 10.07
N ALA A 14 3.93 16.71 9.81
CA ALA A 14 4.17 15.45 9.12
C ALA A 14 4.89 15.72 7.78
N PRO A 15 5.96 14.98 7.45
CA PRO A 15 6.68 15.16 6.20
C PRO A 15 5.76 15.10 4.99
N LYS A 16 6.05 15.88 3.93
CA LYS A 16 5.16 16.04 2.77
C LYS A 16 4.84 14.74 2.01
N ASN A 17 5.64 13.70 2.21
CA ASN A 17 5.51 12.37 1.61
C ASN A 17 5.08 11.30 2.61
N ALA A 18 4.65 11.68 3.82
CA ALA A 18 4.01 10.81 4.80
C ALA A 18 2.48 10.96 4.69
N ILE A 19 1.77 9.85 4.53
CA ILE A 19 0.30 9.83 4.38
C ILE A 19 -0.25 8.83 5.39
N LEU A 20 -1.28 9.18 6.14
CA LEU A 20 -1.94 8.22 7.02
C LEU A 20 -2.58 7.11 6.17
N LEU A 21 -2.29 5.84 6.46
CA LEU A 21 -2.76 4.71 5.64
C LEU A 21 -4.29 4.71 5.46
N SER A 22 -5.03 5.00 6.53
CA SER A 22 -6.49 5.07 6.52
C SER A 22 -7.07 6.21 5.67
N ASP A 23 -6.30 7.28 5.43
CA ASP A 23 -6.72 8.41 4.59
C ASP A 23 -6.49 8.14 3.09
N VAL A 24 -5.78 7.06 2.74
CA VAL A 24 -5.59 6.66 1.35
C VAL A 24 -6.92 6.14 0.82
N GLN A 25 -7.57 6.92 -0.01
CA GLN A 25 -8.85 6.52 -0.61
C GLN A 25 -8.68 5.35 -1.59
N SER A 26 -7.52 5.28 -2.24
CA SER A 26 -7.47 4.73 -3.58
C SER A 26 -6.05 4.56 -4.13
N LEU A 27 -5.74 3.38 -4.67
CA LEU A 27 -4.50 3.08 -5.36
C LEU A 27 -4.74 2.73 -6.83
N THR A 28 -3.79 3.12 -7.68
CA THR A 28 -3.67 2.67 -9.07
C THR A 28 -2.27 2.12 -9.27
N LEU A 29 -2.17 0.81 -9.40
CA LEU A 29 -0.92 0.07 -9.53
C LEU A 29 -0.72 -0.35 -10.99
N ARG A 30 0.52 -0.34 -11.48
CA ARG A 30 0.82 -0.58 -12.90
C ARG A 30 1.89 -1.63 -13.10
N ALA A 31 1.73 -2.45 -14.13
CA ALA A 31 2.74 -3.43 -14.54
C ALA A 31 4.05 -2.74 -14.91
N GLY A 32 5.18 -3.35 -14.53
CA GLY A 32 6.51 -2.85 -14.83
C GLY A 32 6.90 -1.53 -14.12
N LYS A 33 6.07 -1.02 -13.22
CA LYS A 33 6.42 0.11 -12.35
C LYS A 33 6.91 -0.39 -11.00
N SER A 34 7.89 0.32 -10.43
CA SER A 34 8.37 0.08 -9.08
C SER A 34 7.73 1.05 -8.09
N THR A 35 7.66 0.63 -6.84
CA THR A 35 7.29 1.48 -5.71
C THR A 35 8.37 2.54 -5.47
N THR A 36 7.97 3.68 -4.89
CA THR A 36 8.94 4.55 -4.22
C THR A 36 9.43 3.86 -2.96
N HIS A 37 10.61 4.24 -2.48
CA HIS A 37 11.18 3.57 -1.32
C HIS A 37 12.01 4.54 -0.47
N ARG A 38 12.18 4.22 0.81
CA ARG A 38 13.03 5.00 1.72
C ARG A 38 13.88 4.13 2.64
N ARG A 39 13.27 3.19 3.37
CA ARG A 39 13.90 2.33 4.38
C ARG A 39 14.23 0.95 3.83
N VAL A 40 13.42 0.47 2.89
CA VAL A 40 13.60 -0.82 2.21
C VAL A 40 13.87 -0.59 0.72
N PRO A 41 14.41 -1.55 -0.04
CA PRO A 41 14.53 -1.41 -1.50
C PRO A 41 13.17 -1.33 -2.20
N ALA A 42 13.10 -0.61 -3.32
CA ALA A 42 11.91 -0.60 -4.16
C ALA A 42 11.56 -1.99 -4.68
N ILE A 43 10.26 -2.29 -4.75
CA ILE A 43 9.70 -3.54 -5.28
C ILE A 43 8.76 -3.23 -6.46
N PRO A 44 8.37 -4.21 -7.29
CA PRO A 44 7.32 -4.01 -8.29
C PRO A 44 6.00 -3.62 -7.63
N GLN A 45 5.23 -2.70 -8.23
CA GLN A 45 3.89 -2.33 -7.75
C GLN A 45 2.88 -3.48 -7.83
N LEU A 46 3.10 -4.45 -8.73
CA LEU A 46 2.25 -5.61 -8.91
C LEU A 46 3.12 -6.88 -8.93
N GLN A 47 2.73 -7.85 -8.11
CA GLN A 47 3.39 -9.15 -8.03
C GLN A 47 2.35 -10.27 -7.90
N CYS A 48 2.48 -11.31 -8.73
CA CYS A 48 1.68 -12.53 -8.57
C CYS A 48 2.35 -13.45 -7.55
N VAL A 49 1.64 -13.74 -6.45
CA VAL A 49 2.14 -14.55 -5.32
C VAL A 49 1.38 -15.87 -5.14
N GLY A 50 0.55 -16.25 -6.13
CA GLY A 50 -0.27 -17.46 -6.05
C GLY A 50 0.54 -18.76 -5.96
N SER A 51 -0.02 -19.78 -5.29
CA SER A 51 0.62 -21.09 -5.09
C SER A 51 0.93 -21.82 -6.41
N SER A 52 0.14 -21.58 -7.46
CA SER A 52 0.40 -22.13 -8.79
C SER A 52 1.39 -21.26 -9.56
N LYS A 53 2.67 -21.65 -9.53
CA LYS A 53 3.74 -21.01 -10.32
C LYS A 53 3.40 -20.94 -11.81
N ARG A 54 2.70 -21.96 -12.34
CA ARG A 54 2.26 -22.01 -13.75
C ARG A 54 1.25 -20.90 -14.06
N VAL A 55 0.31 -20.63 -13.16
CA VAL A 55 -0.67 -19.56 -13.34
C VAL A 55 0.00 -18.19 -13.29
N CYS A 56 0.91 -17.96 -12.33
CA CYS A 56 1.65 -16.69 -12.28
C CYS A 56 2.55 -16.50 -13.51
N ALA A 57 3.23 -17.55 -13.98
CA ALA A 57 4.03 -17.49 -15.21
C ALA A 57 3.16 -17.13 -16.43
N LEU A 58 1.97 -17.72 -16.54
CA LEU A 58 1.01 -17.39 -17.60
C LEU A 58 0.52 -15.95 -17.49
N ALA A 59 0.09 -15.52 -16.30
CA ALA A 59 -0.39 -14.16 -16.06
C ALA A 59 0.69 -13.12 -16.39
N ASN A 60 1.94 -13.36 -16.00
CA ASN A 60 3.06 -12.48 -16.31
C ASN A 60 3.38 -12.47 -17.80
N SER A 61 3.43 -13.63 -18.46
CA SER A 61 3.72 -13.74 -19.89
C SER A 61 2.67 -13.05 -20.77
N LEU A 62 1.41 -13.02 -20.33
CA LEU A 62 0.32 -12.34 -21.02
C LEU A 62 0.19 -10.86 -20.64
N GLN A 63 0.99 -10.39 -19.67
CA GLN A 63 0.77 -9.11 -18.99
C GLN A 63 -0.70 -8.94 -18.56
N ALA A 64 -1.26 -10.00 -17.97
CA ALA A 64 -2.70 -10.14 -17.74
C ALA A 64 -3.29 -9.00 -16.92
N VAL A 65 -2.49 -8.37 -16.04
CA VAL A 65 -2.86 -7.14 -15.31
C VAL A 65 -1.90 -6.03 -15.70
N ASP A 66 -2.34 -5.13 -16.58
CA ASP A 66 -1.58 -3.90 -16.88
C ASP A 66 -1.79 -2.82 -15.82
N THR A 67 -3.04 -2.64 -15.40
CA THR A 67 -3.44 -1.69 -14.35
C THR A 67 -4.38 -2.35 -13.37
N MET A 68 -4.12 -2.19 -12.07
CA MET A 68 -5.01 -2.61 -10.98
C MET A 68 -5.48 -1.40 -10.20
N ARG A 69 -6.77 -1.39 -9.86
CA ARG A 69 -7.39 -0.35 -9.05
C ARG A 69 -7.82 -0.95 -7.71
N CYS A 70 -7.28 -0.43 -6.62
CA CYS A 70 -7.69 -0.80 -5.26
C CYS A 70 -8.37 0.38 -4.56
N VAL A 71 -9.53 0.13 -3.97
CA VAL A 71 -10.32 1.14 -3.25
C VAL A 71 -10.36 0.75 -1.77
N ASN A 72 -10.09 1.73 -0.91
CA ASN A 72 -10.22 1.58 0.53
C ASN A 72 -11.72 1.48 0.88
N GLN A 73 -12.11 0.36 1.49
CA GLN A 73 -13.48 0.03 1.91
C GLN A 73 -13.74 0.38 3.39
N GLY A 74 -12.78 1.03 4.03
CA GLY A 74 -12.83 1.42 5.43
C GLY A 74 -11.91 0.59 6.31
N THR A 75 -12.13 0.73 7.61
CA THR A 75 -11.37 0.10 8.68
C THR A 75 -11.93 -1.28 9.00
N GLY A 76 -11.06 -2.27 9.10
CA GLY A 76 -11.36 -3.63 9.55
C GLY A 76 -11.44 -3.73 11.07
N ASP A 77 -11.47 -4.96 11.55
CA ASP A 77 -11.76 -5.27 12.96
C ASP A 77 -10.55 -5.00 13.88
N GLN A 78 -9.34 -4.85 13.32
CA GLN A 78 -8.11 -4.67 14.10
C GLN A 78 -7.73 -3.19 14.32
N GLY A 79 -8.61 -2.25 13.95
CA GLY A 79 -8.42 -0.82 14.16
C GLY A 79 -7.90 -0.08 12.93
N ARG A 80 -7.62 1.23 13.07
CA ARG A 80 -7.49 2.18 11.95
C ARG A 80 -6.42 1.84 10.90
N GLU A 81 -5.42 1.06 11.26
CA GLU A 81 -4.34 0.64 10.36
C GLU A 81 -4.71 -0.62 9.54
N ASP A 82 -5.76 -1.33 9.93
CA ASP A 82 -6.32 -2.48 9.20
C ASP A 82 -7.27 -1.99 8.10
N VAL A 83 -6.71 -1.46 7.00
CA VAL A 83 -7.50 -0.99 5.87
C VAL A 83 -7.96 -2.17 5.01
N GLN A 84 -9.26 -2.25 4.77
CA GLN A 84 -9.86 -3.25 3.89
C GLN A 84 -9.82 -2.77 2.44
N TRP A 85 -9.15 -3.50 1.55
CA TRP A 85 -8.97 -3.12 0.15
C TRP A 85 -9.84 -3.96 -0.79
N ALA A 86 -10.59 -3.31 -1.68
CA ALA A 86 -11.23 -3.97 -2.81
C ALA A 86 -10.45 -3.67 -4.10
N CYS A 87 -9.78 -4.69 -4.64
CA CYS A 87 -8.96 -4.57 -5.84
C CYS A 87 -9.66 -5.16 -7.07
N THR A 88 -9.53 -4.47 -8.21
CA THR A 88 -10.09 -4.88 -9.50
C THR A 88 -9.06 -4.69 -10.61
N ALA A 89 -9.11 -5.56 -11.61
CA ALA A 89 -8.30 -5.49 -12.82
C ALA A 89 -9.05 -6.12 -14.00
N SER A 90 -8.80 -5.62 -15.20
CA SER A 90 -9.25 -6.28 -16.42
C SER A 90 -8.36 -7.49 -16.70
N LEU A 91 -8.96 -8.67 -16.78
CA LEU A 91 -8.26 -9.94 -17.01
C LEU A 91 -8.83 -10.65 -18.25
N PRO A 92 -8.00 -11.42 -18.98
CA PRO A 92 -8.51 -12.38 -19.97
C PRO A 92 -9.51 -13.35 -19.34
N SER A 93 -10.51 -13.82 -20.10
CA SER A 93 -11.57 -14.71 -19.61
C SER A 93 -11.08 -16.06 -19.04
N THR A 94 -9.85 -16.45 -19.39
CA THR A 94 -9.18 -17.66 -18.89
C THR A 94 -8.56 -17.48 -17.50
N LEU A 95 -8.52 -16.25 -16.99
CA LEU A 95 -7.93 -15.90 -15.70
C LEU A 95 -8.97 -15.23 -14.81
N ARG A 96 -8.80 -15.40 -13.51
CA ARG A 96 -9.58 -14.72 -12.47
C ARG A 96 -8.63 -14.18 -11.42
N LEU A 97 -8.98 -13.03 -10.87
CA LEU A 97 -8.26 -12.47 -9.74
C LEU A 97 -8.60 -13.30 -8.50
N GLY A 98 -7.57 -13.80 -7.83
CA GLY A 98 -7.71 -14.43 -6.51
C GLY A 98 -7.71 -13.39 -5.40
N SER A 99 -7.30 -13.80 -4.20
CA SER A 99 -7.04 -12.86 -3.10
C SER A 99 -5.97 -11.84 -3.48
N THR A 100 -6.10 -10.63 -2.94
CA THR A 100 -5.18 -9.52 -3.16
C THR A 100 -4.77 -8.92 -1.83
N ASP A 101 -3.46 -8.74 -1.66
CA ASP A 101 -2.90 -8.07 -0.49
C ASP A 101 -2.30 -6.72 -0.93
N VAL A 102 -2.57 -5.68 -0.15
CA VAL A 102 -1.97 -4.36 -0.33
C VAL A 102 -1.03 -4.12 0.84
N VAL A 103 0.23 -3.84 0.52
CA VAL A 103 1.27 -3.54 1.52
C VAL A 103 1.96 -2.26 1.11
N CYS A 104 2.13 -1.34 2.06
CA CYS A 104 2.83 -0.08 1.88
C CYS A 104 4.02 0.01 2.84
N GLU A 105 5.02 0.82 2.49
CA GLU A 105 6.16 1.06 3.38
C GLU A 105 5.76 2.07 4.47
N GLY A 106 5.75 1.64 5.74
CA GLY A 106 5.60 2.56 6.88
C GLY A 106 6.70 3.63 6.88
N TYR A 107 6.35 4.87 7.23
CA TYR A 107 7.15 6.05 6.92
C TYR A 107 8.44 6.13 7.76
N ALA A 108 8.33 5.96 9.08
CA ALA A 108 9.46 5.93 10.02
C ALA A 108 9.87 4.50 10.44
N SER A 109 8.91 3.59 10.59
CA SER A 109 9.11 2.18 10.99
C SER A 109 8.09 1.27 10.30
N ALA A 110 8.16 -0.05 10.53
CA ALA A 110 7.20 -1.00 9.96
C ALA A 110 5.78 -0.83 10.53
N ASP A 111 5.67 -0.41 11.80
CA ASP A 111 4.41 -0.21 12.51
C ASP A 111 3.95 1.27 12.53
N ASP A 112 4.48 2.10 11.63
CA ASP A 112 4.09 3.51 11.54
C ASP A 112 2.75 3.63 10.79
N PRO A 113 1.70 4.25 11.39
CA PRO A 113 0.42 4.47 10.70
C PRO A 113 0.53 5.36 9.47
N TYR A 114 1.57 6.19 9.40
CA TYR A 114 1.92 6.92 8.19
C TYR A 114 2.75 6.05 7.28
N ILE A 115 2.40 6.06 5.99
CA ILE A 115 3.12 5.36 4.93
C ILE A 115 3.84 6.35 4.01
N LEU A 116 4.84 5.84 3.28
CA LEU A 116 5.53 6.60 2.24
C LEU A 116 4.66 6.73 0.99
N LYS A 117 4.45 7.97 0.53
CA LYS A 117 3.73 8.26 -0.71
C LYS A 117 4.39 7.56 -1.90
N GLY A 118 3.66 6.64 -2.52
CA GLY A 118 4.07 5.90 -3.71
C GLY A 118 4.75 4.57 -3.40
N SER A 119 4.87 4.20 -2.13
CA SER A 119 5.31 2.87 -1.70
C SER A 119 4.26 1.80 -1.88
#